data_AF-A0A9P7J812-F1
#
_entry.id   AF-A0A9P7J812-F1
#
_cell.length_a   1.000
_cell.length_b   1.000
_cell.length_c   1.000
_cell.angle_alpha   90.00
_cell.angle_beta   90.00
_cell.angle_gamma   90.00
#
_symmetry.space_group_name_H-M   'P 1'
#
loop_
_entity.id
_entity.type
_entity.pdbx_description
1 polymer ?
#
loop_
_entity_poly.entity_id
_entity_poly.type
_entity_poly.pdbx_seq_one_letter_code
_entity_poly.pdbx_strand_id
1 'polypeptide(L)'
;MPENSADSATPSAAEIDLQGLELAEHHFGPLLRPTRTTQSMWTNYSINRPQTNDKYHTASHKGSEEDPGEYDYNKHSNDAWLFDHIKACPCYIIRIYSPTAPMYIDVNFQYYCCSRWSEIEWFCSLGHKIQHRPSATAGNALAIKKGLSKGSPPNVHTRNGWQTLCWGHYEGSNENYAEDWPRIECGKVELDEDGVMDIYGVLFGELEKPAETDSEATLVTPFQTTHTLGISHGAGVSGVL
;
A
#
# COMPACT_ATOMS: atom_id res chain seq x y z
N MET A 1 50.01 -38.91 34.50
CA MET A 1 49.57 -38.17 33.30
C MET A 1 48.20 -37.60 33.63
N PRO A 2 48.08 -36.30 33.94
CA PRO A 2 46.78 -35.71 34.26
C PRO A 2 46.05 -35.33 32.96
N GLU A 3 44.83 -35.82 32.82
CA GLU A 3 43.92 -35.47 31.72
C GLU A 3 43.30 -34.10 32.02
N ASN A 4 43.68 -33.09 31.22
CA ASN A 4 43.08 -31.76 31.24
C ASN A 4 41.72 -31.83 30.55
N SER A 5 40.65 -31.83 31.33
CA SER A 5 39.28 -31.65 30.87
C SER A 5 39.05 -30.17 30.56
N ALA A 6 39.01 -29.82 29.28
CA ALA A 6 38.71 -28.47 28.80
C ALA A 6 37.21 -28.35 28.54
N ASP A 7 36.48 -27.80 29.50
CA ASP A 7 35.08 -27.37 29.32
C ASP A 7 35.03 -26.17 28.37
N SER A 8 34.65 -26.41 27.12
CA SER A 8 34.29 -25.34 26.18
C SER A 8 32.89 -24.84 26.50
N ALA A 9 32.80 -23.80 27.33
CA ALA A 9 31.56 -23.06 27.55
C ALA A 9 31.11 -22.45 26.20
N THR A 10 30.02 -22.99 25.66
CA THR A 10 29.35 -22.41 24.49
C THR A 10 28.65 -21.14 24.95
N PRO A 11 28.92 -19.96 24.35
CA PRO A 11 28.23 -18.74 24.74
C PRO A 11 26.76 -18.88 24.39
N SER A 12 25.92 -18.99 25.42
CA SER A 12 24.47 -18.88 25.33
C SER A 12 24.15 -17.56 24.64
N ALA A 13 23.59 -17.64 23.44
CA ALA A 13 23.06 -16.47 22.73
C ALA A 13 22.04 -15.82 23.66
N ALA A 14 22.40 -14.68 24.25
CA ALA A 14 21.48 -13.88 25.03
C ALA A 14 20.32 -13.52 24.11
N GLU A 15 19.14 -14.01 24.43
CA GLU A 15 17.89 -13.72 23.75
C GLU A 15 17.59 -12.24 24.00
N ILE A 16 18.03 -11.37 23.09
CA ILE A 16 17.76 -9.94 23.16
C ILE A 16 16.28 -9.79 22.83
N ASP A 17 15.49 -9.44 23.84
CA ASP A 17 14.05 -9.16 23.70
C ASP A 17 13.86 -7.86 22.91
N LEU A 18 13.97 -7.94 21.59
CA LEU A 18 13.78 -6.83 20.67
C LEU A 18 12.27 -6.62 20.47
N GLN A 19 11.80 -5.38 20.63
CA GLN A 19 10.39 -5.03 20.43
C GLN A 19 10.21 -3.95 19.36
N GLY A 20 9.05 -3.97 18.71
CA GLY A 20 8.60 -2.92 17.79
C GLY A 20 9.55 -2.68 16.61
N LEU A 21 10.06 -1.45 16.51
CA LEU A 21 10.89 -1.01 15.37
C LEU A 21 12.22 -1.75 15.31
N GLU A 22 12.82 -2.09 16.46
CA GLU A 22 14.10 -2.79 16.50
C GLU A 22 13.96 -4.25 16.04
N LEU A 23 12.84 -4.89 16.38
CA LEU A 23 12.50 -6.21 15.86
C LEU A 23 12.23 -6.17 14.36
N ALA A 24 11.48 -5.15 13.90
CA ALA A 24 11.21 -4.98 12.48
C ALA A 24 12.49 -4.67 11.68
N GLU A 25 13.40 -3.86 12.21
CA GLU A 25 14.68 -3.54 11.58
C GLU A 25 15.63 -4.75 11.59
N HIS A 26 15.63 -5.54 12.65
CA HIS A 26 16.37 -6.80 12.74
C HIS A 26 15.90 -7.85 11.71
N HIS A 27 14.58 -8.02 11.56
CA HIS A 27 14.02 -9.02 10.64
C HIS A 27 13.92 -8.54 9.19
N PHE A 28 13.63 -7.25 8.97
CA PHE A 28 13.27 -6.71 7.66
C PHE A 28 14.22 -5.63 7.15
N GLY A 29 15.16 -5.11 7.96
CA GLY A 29 16.14 -4.10 7.54
C GLY A 29 16.99 -4.49 6.31
N PRO A 30 17.32 -5.77 6.08
CA PRO A 30 17.98 -6.19 4.83
C PRO A 30 17.07 -6.14 3.59
N LEU A 31 15.74 -6.18 3.76
CA LEU A 31 14.74 -6.35 2.68
C LEU A 31 13.98 -5.05 2.36
N LEU A 32 13.77 -4.23 3.37
CA LEU A 32 13.15 -2.92 3.28
C LEU A 32 14.13 -1.97 3.96
N ARG A 33 14.38 -0.80 3.34
CA ARG A 33 14.97 0.33 4.06
C ARG A 33 13.81 1.20 4.53
N PRO A 34 13.09 0.84 5.62
CA PRO A 34 12.10 1.75 6.16
C PRO A 34 12.83 3.05 6.51
N THR A 35 12.55 4.11 5.77
CA THR A 35 13.08 5.42 6.11
C THR A 35 12.39 5.81 7.41
N ARG A 36 13.15 5.89 8.52
CA ARG A 36 12.62 6.46 9.76
C ARG A 36 12.15 7.87 9.45
N THR A 37 10.83 8.06 9.39
CA THR A 37 10.23 9.38 9.32
C THR A 37 10.18 9.93 10.74
N THR A 38 10.53 11.21 10.92
CA THR A 38 10.28 11.86 12.20
C THR A 38 8.79 12.14 12.34
N GLN A 39 8.31 12.28 13.58
CA GLN A 39 6.94 12.73 13.85
C GLN A 39 6.65 14.06 13.13
N SER A 40 7.62 14.97 13.08
CA SER A 40 7.49 16.24 12.38
C SER A 40 7.32 16.09 10.86
N MET A 41 8.03 15.15 10.23
CA MET A 41 7.87 14.86 8.79
C MET A 41 6.50 14.26 8.48
N TRP A 42 6.00 13.37 9.35
CA TRP A 42 4.67 12.79 9.19
C TRP A 42 3.55 13.83 9.37
N THR A 43 3.67 14.69 10.38
CA THR A 43 2.76 15.82 10.59
C THR A 43 2.80 16.79 9.41
N ASN A 44 3.99 17.12 8.90
CA ASN A 44 4.15 18.01 7.76
C ASN A 44 3.54 17.42 6.48
N TYR A 45 3.72 16.11 6.24
CA TYR A 45 3.06 15.41 5.15
C TYR A 45 1.53 15.47 5.27
N SER A 46 1.00 15.20 6.45
CA SER A 46 -0.45 15.20 6.72
C SER A 46 -1.08 16.59 6.54
N ILE A 47 -0.36 17.65 6.91
CA ILE A 47 -0.79 19.06 6.74
C ILE A 47 -0.71 19.51 5.28
N ASN A 48 0.34 19.11 4.56
CA ASN A 48 0.57 19.59 3.18
C ASN A 48 -0.26 18.83 2.14
N ARG A 49 -0.70 17.60 2.44
CA ARG A 49 -1.47 16.77 1.49
C ARG A 49 -2.77 17.45 1.01
N PRO A 50 -3.64 18.01 1.87
CA PRO A 50 -4.83 18.74 1.43
C PRO A 50 -4.49 19.99 0.58
N GLN A 51 -3.48 20.77 1.00
CA GLN A 51 -3.06 21.98 0.27
C GLN A 51 -2.50 21.66 -1.12
N THR A 52 -1.80 20.53 -1.24
CA THR A 52 -1.30 20.02 -2.51
C THR A 52 -2.48 19.67 -3.42
N ASN A 53 -3.48 18.97 -2.90
CA ASN A 53 -4.70 18.68 -3.66
C ASN A 53 -5.40 19.96 -4.13
N ASP A 54 -5.62 20.93 -3.24
CA ASP A 54 -6.31 22.18 -3.60
C ASP A 54 -5.57 22.96 -4.69
N LYS A 55 -4.24 23.11 -4.54
CA LYS A 55 -3.40 23.85 -5.48
C LYS A 55 -3.41 23.26 -6.89
N TYR A 56 -3.36 21.93 -7.01
CA TYR A 56 -3.37 21.27 -8.31
C TYR A 56 -4.78 21.09 -8.87
N HIS A 57 -5.83 21.20 -8.05
CA HIS A 57 -7.22 21.29 -8.51
C HIS A 57 -7.55 22.65 -9.13
N THR A 58 -7.03 23.77 -8.60
CA THR A 58 -7.46 25.11 -9.06
C THR A 58 -6.71 25.61 -10.30
N ALA A 59 -5.52 25.07 -10.60
CA ALA A 59 -4.66 25.53 -11.69
C ALA A 59 -5.14 25.11 -13.11
N SER A 60 -6.19 24.29 -13.22
CA SER A 60 -6.68 23.77 -14.51
C SER A 60 -7.59 24.73 -15.31
N HIS A 61 -7.93 25.91 -14.78
CA HIS A 61 -8.99 26.78 -15.32
C HIS A 61 -8.54 28.00 -16.16
N LYS A 62 -7.37 27.98 -16.81
CA LYS A 62 -6.99 29.06 -17.76
C LYS A 62 -6.68 28.49 -19.14
N GLY A 63 -7.73 28.10 -19.85
CA GLY A 63 -7.68 27.76 -21.28
C GLY A 63 -7.72 29.03 -22.14
N SER A 64 -6.81 29.10 -23.11
CA SER A 64 -6.82 30.05 -24.22
C SER A 64 -7.78 29.54 -25.31
N GLU A 65 -8.73 30.38 -25.70
CA GLU A 65 -9.63 30.15 -26.84
C GLU A 65 -8.83 30.12 -28.16
N GLU A 66 -8.69 28.95 -28.78
CA GLU A 66 -8.39 28.85 -30.22
C GLU A 66 -9.29 27.78 -30.87
N ASP A 67 -9.77 28.15 -32.07
CA ASP A 67 -10.87 27.61 -32.86
C ASP A 67 -10.57 26.23 -33.50
N PRO A 68 -11.44 25.20 -33.34
CA PRO A 68 -11.16 23.86 -33.84
C PRO A 68 -11.69 23.64 -35.27
N GLY A 69 -10.76 23.39 -36.19
CA GLY A 69 -11.04 22.83 -37.51
C GLY A 69 -11.52 21.36 -37.43
N GLU A 70 -12.49 21.04 -38.28
CA GLU A 70 -13.20 19.77 -38.38
C GLU A 70 -12.31 18.64 -38.97
N TYR A 71 -12.08 17.56 -38.20
CA TYR A 71 -11.35 16.38 -38.67
C TYR A 71 -12.18 15.10 -38.51
N ASP A 72 -12.21 14.31 -39.59
CA ASP A 72 -12.99 13.06 -39.75
C ASP A 72 -12.44 11.91 -38.88
N TYR A 73 -13.20 11.53 -37.85
CA TYR A 73 -12.86 10.51 -36.84
C TYR A 73 -13.35 9.11 -37.28
N ASN A 74 -12.54 8.43 -38.10
CA ASN A 74 -12.82 7.03 -38.45
C ASN A 74 -12.42 6.07 -37.31
N LYS A 75 -13.44 5.63 -36.57
CA LYS A 75 -13.68 4.37 -35.83
C LYS A 75 -12.59 3.28 -35.83
N HIS A 76 -11.38 3.58 -35.34
CA HIS A 76 -10.47 2.58 -34.81
C HIS A 76 -10.74 2.37 -33.32
N SER A 77 -10.85 1.11 -32.89
CA SER A 77 -11.16 0.68 -31.52
C SER A 77 -10.50 1.57 -30.47
N ASN A 78 -11.30 2.39 -29.77
CA ASN A 78 -10.86 3.44 -28.85
C ASN A 78 -9.98 2.97 -27.69
N ASP A 79 -9.77 1.67 -27.50
CA ASP A 79 -8.93 1.14 -26.42
C ASP A 79 -7.51 0.79 -26.86
N ALA A 80 -7.21 0.74 -28.16
CA ALA A 80 -5.91 0.28 -28.66
C ALA A 80 -4.74 1.14 -28.15
N TRP A 81 -4.94 2.45 -28.04
CA TRP A 81 -3.91 3.37 -27.52
C TRP A 81 -3.75 3.27 -25.99
N LEU A 82 -4.80 2.88 -25.26
CA LEU A 82 -4.74 2.68 -23.81
C LEU A 82 -3.73 1.56 -23.50
N PHE A 83 -3.75 0.49 -24.28
CA PHE A 83 -2.82 -0.64 -24.13
C PHE A 83 -1.34 -0.26 -24.34
N ASP A 84 -1.04 0.70 -25.20
CA ASP A 84 0.34 1.14 -25.42
C ASP A 84 0.82 2.12 -24.34
N HIS A 85 -0.06 2.96 -23.81
CA HIS A 85 0.28 3.86 -22.70
C HIS A 85 0.41 3.13 -21.36
N ILE A 86 -0.38 2.07 -21.14
CA ILE A 86 -0.26 1.17 -19.99
C ILE A 86 1.16 0.62 -19.84
N LYS A 87 1.91 0.45 -20.94
CA LYS A 87 3.31 -0.04 -20.89
C LYS A 87 4.28 0.95 -20.25
N ALA A 88 3.97 2.25 -20.27
CA ALA A 88 4.82 3.30 -19.70
C ALA A 88 4.49 3.62 -18.24
N CYS A 89 3.38 3.09 -17.71
CA CYS A 89 2.98 3.31 -16.33
C CYS A 89 4.01 2.72 -15.35
N PRO A 90 4.48 3.50 -14.37
CA PRO A 90 5.26 2.94 -13.28
C PRO A 90 4.38 1.92 -12.53
N CYS A 91 4.82 0.66 -12.58
CA CYS A 91 4.25 -0.43 -11.80
C CYS A 91 5.13 -0.65 -10.56
N TYR A 92 4.54 -0.41 -9.40
CA TYR A 92 5.16 -0.62 -8.11
C TYR A 92 4.77 -2.02 -7.60
N ILE A 93 5.77 -2.80 -7.22
CA ILE A 93 5.56 -4.10 -6.57
C ILE A 93 6.26 -4.03 -5.23
N ILE A 94 5.50 -4.28 -4.17
CA ILE A 94 5.96 -4.31 -2.79
C ILE A 94 5.70 -5.71 -2.27
N ARG A 95 6.65 -6.27 -1.51
CA ARG A 95 6.46 -7.56 -0.85
C ARG A 95 6.37 -7.35 0.65
N ILE A 96 5.32 -7.89 1.25
CA ILE A 96 5.07 -7.87 2.68
C ILE A 96 5.24 -9.29 3.21
N TYR A 97 6.28 -9.52 4.00
CA TYR A 97 6.53 -10.84 4.59
C TYR A 97 5.65 -11.04 5.82
N SER A 98 5.08 -12.24 5.92
CA SER A 98 4.33 -12.64 7.12
C SER A 98 5.28 -12.73 8.31
N PRO A 99 4.93 -12.17 9.48
CA PRO A 99 5.67 -12.38 10.71
C PRO A 99 5.34 -13.72 11.38
N THR A 100 4.21 -14.35 11.04
CA THR A 100 3.69 -15.55 11.73
C THR A 100 3.91 -16.86 10.96
N ALA A 101 4.26 -16.79 9.68
CA ALA A 101 4.47 -17.96 8.84
C ALA A 101 5.48 -17.68 7.72
N PRO A 102 6.07 -18.71 7.08
CA PRO A 102 6.96 -18.56 5.92
C PRO A 102 6.18 -18.23 4.62
N MET A 103 5.34 -17.20 4.69
CA MET A 103 4.46 -16.71 3.63
C MET A 103 4.73 -15.23 3.36
N TYR A 104 4.23 -14.71 2.24
CA TYR A 104 4.23 -13.26 2.00
C TYR A 104 3.10 -12.85 1.06
N ILE A 105 2.86 -11.55 1.01
CA ILE A 105 1.90 -10.90 0.11
C ILE A 105 2.69 -10.05 -0.88
N ASP A 106 2.56 -10.33 -2.16
CA ASP A 106 2.97 -9.39 -3.21
C ASP A 106 1.83 -8.39 -3.42
N VAL A 107 2.11 -7.10 -3.26
CA VAL A 107 1.19 -6.00 -3.52
C VAL A 107 1.64 -5.29 -4.78
N ASN A 108 0.73 -5.09 -5.72
CA ASN A 108 0.98 -4.33 -6.93
C ASN A 108 0.10 -3.10 -6.98
N PHE A 109 0.75 -1.94 -7.13
CA PHE A 109 0.07 -0.68 -7.42
C PHE A 109 0.47 -0.21 -8.82
N GLN A 110 -0.54 0.02 -9.65
CA GLN A 110 -0.38 0.61 -10.96
C GLN A 110 -1.11 1.94 -10.98
N TYR A 111 -0.39 2.98 -11.40
CA TYR A 111 -0.94 4.31 -11.59
C TYR A 111 -0.56 4.84 -12.95
N TYR A 112 -1.52 5.47 -13.60
CA TYR A 112 -1.36 6.18 -14.84
C TYR A 112 -2.01 7.54 -14.70
N CYS A 113 -1.30 8.56 -15.19
CA CYS A 113 -1.86 9.88 -15.39
C CYS A 113 -1.23 10.44 -16.66
N CYS A 114 -2.08 10.87 -17.58
CA CYS A 114 -1.68 11.48 -18.82
C CYS A 114 -2.51 12.73 -19.06
N SER A 115 -1.80 13.84 -19.30
CA SER A 115 -2.42 15.05 -19.82
C SER A 115 -2.53 14.92 -21.33
N ARG A 116 -3.75 14.95 -21.84
CA ARG A 116 -4.09 15.21 -23.24
C ARG A 116 -4.30 16.72 -23.41
N TRP A 117 -4.41 17.16 -24.67
CA TRP A 117 -4.57 18.59 -25.01
C TRP A 117 -5.74 19.29 -24.28
N SER A 118 -6.81 18.56 -23.97
CA SER A 118 -7.99 19.09 -23.27
C SER A 118 -8.39 18.28 -22.02
N GLU A 119 -7.67 17.18 -21.73
CA GLU A 119 -8.14 16.19 -20.75
C GLU A 119 -7.01 15.68 -19.85
N ILE A 120 -7.37 15.35 -18.61
CA ILE A 120 -6.48 14.60 -17.71
C ILE A 120 -7.13 13.24 -17.57
N GLU A 121 -6.47 12.25 -18.13
CA GLU A 121 -6.85 10.86 -17.98
C GLU A 121 -6.01 10.25 -16.87
N TRP A 122 -6.66 9.62 -15.90
CA TRP A 122 -5.94 8.81 -14.92
C TRP A 122 -6.66 7.50 -14.69
N PHE A 123 -5.87 6.50 -14.31
CA PHE A 123 -6.38 5.32 -13.68
C PHE A 123 -5.43 4.84 -12.58
N CYS A 124 -6.00 4.18 -11.59
CA CYS A 124 -5.25 3.45 -10.58
C CYS A 124 -5.82 2.03 -10.43
N SER A 125 -4.96 1.09 -10.10
CA SER A 125 -5.34 -0.26 -9.78
C SER A 125 -4.41 -0.79 -8.70
N LEU A 126 -4.98 -1.31 -7.63
CA LEU A 126 -4.28 -1.91 -6.51
C LEU A 126 -4.75 -3.35 -6.37
N GLY A 127 -3.81 -4.27 -6.33
CA GLY A 127 -4.11 -5.68 -6.14
C GLY A 127 -3.02 -6.37 -5.35
N HIS A 128 -3.32 -7.60 -4.95
CA HIS A 128 -2.43 -8.40 -4.14
C HIS A 128 -2.42 -9.86 -4.59
N LYS A 129 -1.38 -10.57 -4.18
CA LYS A 129 -1.24 -12.02 -4.38
C LYS A 129 -0.57 -12.63 -3.15
N ILE A 130 -1.26 -13.56 -2.51
CA ILE A 130 -0.76 -14.30 -1.37
C ILE A 130 0.07 -15.50 -1.86
N GLN A 131 1.23 -15.70 -1.24
CA GLN A 131 2.16 -16.77 -1.56
C GLN A 131 2.37 -17.64 -0.34
N HIS A 132 1.55 -18.69 -0.21
CA HIS A 132 1.65 -19.66 0.90
C HIS A 132 2.90 -20.52 0.82
N ARG A 133 3.42 -20.76 -0.39
CA ARG A 133 4.59 -21.60 -0.66
C ARG A 133 5.50 -20.94 -1.69
N PRO A 134 6.39 -20.04 -1.26
CA PRO A 134 7.31 -19.35 -2.16
C PRO A 134 8.09 -20.32 -3.03
N SER A 135 8.00 -20.17 -4.36
CA SER A 135 8.94 -20.85 -5.25
C SER A 135 10.31 -20.16 -5.21
N ALA A 136 11.38 -20.89 -5.55
CA ALA A 136 12.73 -20.31 -5.65
C ALA A 136 12.80 -19.11 -6.62
N THR A 137 11.87 -19.03 -7.58
CA THR A 137 11.77 -17.95 -8.57
C THR A 137 10.86 -16.79 -8.15
N ALA A 138 10.18 -16.91 -7.01
CA ALA A 138 9.04 -16.07 -6.70
C ALA A 138 9.42 -14.59 -6.42
N GLY A 139 10.70 -14.29 -6.15
CA GLY A 139 11.21 -12.91 -6.00
C GLY A 139 11.50 -12.14 -7.29
N ASN A 140 11.32 -12.74 -8.47
CA ASN A 140 11.62 -12.05 -9.72
C ASN A 140 10.53 -11.05 -10.10
N ALA A 141 10.77 -9.76 -9.83
CA ALA A 141 9.85 -8.67 -10.16
C ALA A 141 9.45 -8.63 -11.64
N LEU A 142 10.34 -9.00 -12.57
CA LEU A 142 10.00 -9.07 -14.01
C LEU A 142 9.03 -10.22 -14.30
N ALA A 143 9.18 -11.36 -13.63
CA ALA A 143 8.24 -12.46 -13.76
C ALA A 143 6.87 -12.09 -13.20
N ILE A 144 6.83 -11.37 -12.07
CA ILE A 144 5.60 -10.84 -11.49
C ILE A 144 4.90 -9.89 -12.47
N LYS A 145 5.64 -8.91 -13.01
CA LYS A 145 5.10 -7.96 -14.01
C LYS A 145 4.54 -8.66 -15.25
N LYS A 146 5.20 -9.72 -15.72
CA LYS A 146 4.69 -10.54 -16.85
C LYS A 146 3.42 -11.32 -16.50
N GLY A 147 3.21 -11.64 -15.22
CA GLY A 147 2.02 -12.34 -14.73
C GLY A 147 0.80 -11.44 -14.55
N LEU A 148 0.97 -10.11 -14.52
CA LEU A 148 -0.14 -9.15 -14.48
C LEU A 148 -0.81 -9.06 -15.86
N SER A 149 -2.13 -8.89 -15.87
CA SER A 149 -2.87 -8.73 -17.12
C SER A 149 -2.53 -7.40 -17.79
N LYS A 150 -2.39 -7.43 -19.12
CA LYS A 150 -2.51 -6.20 -19.93
C LYS A 150 -4.00 -5.98 -20.14
N GLY A 151 -4.60 -5.05 -19.41
CA GLY A 151 -6.04 -4.84 -19.40
C GLY A 151 -6.43 -3.48 -18.86
N SER A 152 -7.71 -3.16 -18.98
CA SER A 152 -8.30 -2.02 -18.28
C SER A 152 -8.13 -2.16 -16.76
N PRO A 153 -8.22 -1.06 -16.00
CA PRO A 153 -8.00 -1.05 -14.54
C PRO A 153 -8.66 -2.18 -13.74
N PRO A 154 -9.95 -2.56 -13.99
CA PRO A 154 -10.59 -3.66 -13.26
C PRO A 154 -9.99 -5.05 -13.58
N ASN A 155 -9.28 -5.19 -14.70
CA ASN A 155 -8.81 -6.46 -15.20
C ASN A 155 -7.32 -6.74 -14.89
N VAL A 156 -6.58 -5.77 -14.35
CA VAL A 156 -5.13 -5.86 -14.11
C VAL A 156 -4.79 -7.06 -13.21
N HIS A 157 -5.56 -7.27 -12.14
CA HIS A 157 -5.29 -8.27 -11.10
C HIS A 157 -6.21 -9.49 -11.16
N THR A 158 -6.77 -9.84 -12.32
CA THR A 158 -7.74 -10.95 -12.46
C THR A 158 -7.10 -12.30 -12.85
N ARG A 159 -5.77 -12.38 -12.94
CA ARG A 159 -5.06 -13.55 -13.47
C ARG A 159 -3.93 -14.03 -12.56
N ASN A 160 -3.56 -15.29 -12.73
CA ASN A 160 -2.39 -15.90 -12.09
C ASN A 160 -2.42 -15.81 -10.54
N GLY A 161 -3.60 -15.89 -9.93
CA GLY A 161 -3.79 -15.81 -8.49
C GLY A 161 -3.60 -14.41 -7.90
N TRP A 162 -3.56 -13.37 -8.74
CA TRP A 162 -3.77 -12.01 -8.26
C TRP A 162 -5.25 -11.80 -7.93
N GLN A 163 -5.51 -10.89 -6.99
CA GLN A 163 -6.82 -10.41 -6.61
C GLN A 163 -6.80 -8.87 -6.54
N THR A 164 -7.87 -8.25 -7.04
CA THR A 164 -8.02 -6.79 -7.01
C THR A 164 -8.45 -6.34 -5.61
N LEU A 165 -7.76 -5.34 -5.05
CA LEU A 165 -8.19 -4.67 -3.82
C LEU A 165 -9.12 -3.50 -4.15
N CYS A 166 -8.67 -2.64 -5.07
CA CYS A 166 -9.49 -1.55 -5.59
C CYS A 166 -8.96 -1.05 -6.92
N TRP A 167 -9.80 -0.33 -7.63
CA TRP A 167 -9.45 0.38 -8.86
C TRP A 167 -10.25 1.67 -9.00
N GLY A 168 -9.72 2.58 -9.80
CA GLY A 168 -10.35 3.86 -10.10
C GLY A 168 -9.90 4.40 -11.45
N HIS A 169 -10.76 5.14 -12.14
CA HIS A 169 -10.46 5.88 -13.35
C HIS A 169 -11.53 6.96 -13.60
N TYR A 170 -11.25 7.90 -14.49
CA TYR A 170 -12.31 8.73 -15.06
C TYR A 170 -13.04 7.97 -16.17
N GLU A 171 -14.36 7.90 -16.09
CA GLU A 171 -15.19 7.47 -17.21
C GLU A 171 -15.47 8.68 -18.10
N GLY A 172 -14.76 8.75 -19.24
CA GLY A 172 -15.12 9.65 -20.33
C GLY A 172 -16.25 9.01 -21.12
N SER A 173 -17.50 9.29 -20.79
CA SER A 173 -18.62 8.79 -21.59
C SER A 173 -18.47 9.27 -23.04
N ASN A 174 -18.37 8.33 -23.98
CA ASN A 174 -17.92 8.49 -25.37
C ASN A 174 -18.70 9.48 -26.26
N GLU A 175 -19.62 10.29 -25.73
CA GLU A 175 -20.57 11.04 -26.55
C GLU A 175 -20.77 12.52 -26.15
N ASN A 176 -20.15 13.04 -25.08
CA ASN A 176 -20.34 14.43 -24.66
C ASN A 176 -19.00 15.10 -24.28
N TYR A 177 -18.25 15.53 -25.30
CA TYR A 177 -16.99 16.29 -25.16
C TYR A 177 -17.18 17.79 -24.88
N ALA A 178 -18.37 18.23 -24.45
CA ALA A 178 -18.54 19.63 -24.08
C ALA A 178 -17.77 19.91 -22.79
N GLU A 179 -17.06 21.04 -22.75
CA GLU A 179 -16.13 21.46 -21.68
C GLU A 179 -16.75 21.46 -20.27
N ASP A 180 -18.08 21.46 -20.18
CA ASP A 180 -18.85 21.57 -18.94
C ASP A 180 -19.34 20.23 -18.34
N TRP A 181 -19.04 19.07 -18.96
CA TRP A 181 -19.54 17.81 -18.40
C TRP A 181 -18.71 17.34 -17.19
N PRO A 182 -19.35 17.09 -16.03
CA PRO A 182 -18.65 16.62 -14.85
C PRO A 182 -18.10 15.23 -15.12
N ARG A 183 -16.78 15.10 -15.05
CA ARG A 183 -16.10 13.80 -15.14
C ARG A 183 -16.54 12.94 -13.97
N ILE A 184 -17.05 11.75 -14.28
CA ILE A 184 -17.48 10.81 -13.25
C ILE A 184 -16.27 9.96 -12.89
N GLU A 185 -15.83 10.06 -11.64
CA GLU A 185 -14.86 9.13 -11.09
C GLU A 185 -15.54 7.77 -10.90
N CYS A 186 -15.09 6.78 -11.66
CA CYS A 186 -15.56 5.41 -11.55
C CYS A 186 -14.52 4.59 -10.82
N GLY A 187 -14.92 3.97 -9.72
CA GLY A 187 -14.05 3.12 -8.93
C GLY A 187 -14.83 2.12 -8.10
N LYS A 188 -14.10 1.10 -7.63
CA LYS A 188 -14.67 0.04 -6.82
C LYS A 188 -13.62 -0.52 -5.87
N VAL A 189 -14.06 -0.85 -4.66
CA VAL A 189 -13.32 -1.73 -3.74
C VAL A 189 -13.81 -3.15 -3.99
N GLU A 190 -12.89 -4.05 -4.34
CA GLU A 190 -13.18 -5.45 -4.71
C GLU A 190 -12.65 -6.45 -3.68
N LEU A 191 -12.37 -5.97 -2.48
CA LEU A 191 -11.99 -6.80 -1.35
C LEU A 191 -13.25 -7.36 -0.67
N ASP A 192 -13.46 -8.66 -0.79
CA ASP A 192 -14.51 -9.40 -0.08
C ASP A 192 -14.04 -9.87 1.30
N GLU A 193 -14.98 -10.43 2.08
CA GLU A 193 -14.71 -10.91 3.44
C GLU A 193 -13.62 -11.98 3.46
N ASP A 194 -13.68 -12.94 2.53
CA ASP A 194 -12.68 -14.01 2.40
C ASP A 194 -11.28 -13.42 2.12
N GLY A 195 -11.17 -12.44 1.21
CA GLY A 195 -9.91 -11.76 0.93
C GLY A 195 -9.36 -10.97 2.13
N VAL A 196 -10.23 -10.34 2.93
CA VAL A 196 -9.80 -9.70 4.19
C VAL A 196 -9.23 -10.75 5.14
N MET A 197 -9.93 -11.87 5.30
CA MET A 197 -9.54 -12.94 6.21
C MET A 197 -8.25 -13.63 5.77
N ASP A 198 -8.04 -13.81 4.47
CA ASP A 198 -6.79 -14.36 3.94
C ASP A 198 -5.60 -13.43 4.18
N ILE A 199 -5.76 -12.12 3.92
CA ILE A 199 -4.73 -11.12 4.22
C ILE A 199 -4.43 -11.09 5.72
N TYR A 200 -5.46 -11.09 6.56
CA TYR A 200 -5.32 -11.13 8.01
C TYR A 200 -4.57 -12.39 8.44
N GLY A 201 -5.00 -13.56 7.96
CA GLY A 201 -4.41 -14.85 8.26
C GLY A 201 -2.91 -14.90 7.95
N VAL A 202 -2.52 -14.32 6.82
CA VAL A 202 -1.12 -14.22 6.43
C VAL A 202 -0.35 -13.25 7.34
N LEU A 203 -0.91 -12.09 7.69
CA LEU A 203 -0.17 -11.07 8.45
C LEU A 203 -0.13 -11.34 9.95
N PHE A 204 -1.15 -11.98 10.51
CA PHE A 204 -1.37 -12.08 11.95
C PHE A 204 -1.57 -13.51 12.44
N GLY A 205 -1.65 -14.50 11.55
CA GLY A 205 -1.93 -15.88 11.90
C GLY A 205 -3.42 -16.21 11.90
N GLU A 206 -3.77 -17.44 12.26
CA GLU A 206 -5.16 -17.90 12.29
C GLU A 206 -5.98 -17.03 13.25
N LEU A 207 -7.06 -16.41 12.74
CA LEU A 207 -7.97 -15.64 13.58
C LEU A 207 -8.67 -16.63 14.51
N GLU A 208 -8.52 -16.44 15.82
CA GLU A 208 -9.28 -17.20 16.81
C GLU A 208 -10.77 -16.97 16.53
N LYS A 209 -11.52 -18.05 16.28
CA LYS A 209 -12.94 -17.93 16.01
C LYS A 209 -13.59 -17.28 17.24
N PRO A 210 -14.35 -16.19 17.06
CA PRO A 210 -15.11 -15.64 18.18
C PRO A 210 -16.01 -16.74 18.74
N ALA A 211 -16.17 -16.77 20.06
CA ALA A 211 -17.10 -17.68 20.71
C ALA A 211 -18.49 -17.55 20.08
N GLU A 212 -19.23 -18.65 19.96
CA GLU A 212 -20.57 -18.67 19.35
C GLU A 212 -21.59 -17.76 20.07
N THR A 213 -21.25 -17.30 21.28
CA THR A 213 -22.10 -16.47 22.12
C THR A 213 -21.42 -15.16 22.47
N ASP A 214 -22.15 -14.05 22.33
CA ASP A 214 -21.72 -12.67 22.69
C ASP A 214 -21.40 -12.48 24.19
N SER A 215 -21.58 -13.53 25.00
CA SER A 215 -21.28 -13.53 26.43
C SER A 215 -19.82 -13.18 26.73
N GLU A 216 -18.87 -13.53 25.86
CA GLU A 216 -17.46 -13.17 26.06
C GLU A 216 -17.16 -11.73 25.65
N ALA A 217 -17.80 -11.21 24.58
CA ALA A 217 -17.67 -9.81 24.18
C ALA A 217 -18.18 -8.84 25.26
N THR A 218 -19.13 -9.28 26.08
CA THR A 218 -19.68 -8.48 27.19
C THR A 218 -18.74 -8.45 28.42
N LEU A 219 -17.81 -9.40 28.51
CA LEU A 219 -16.87 -9.52 29.65
C LEU A 219 -15.54 -8.80 29.42
N VAL A 220 -15.23 -8.39 28.19
CA VAL A 220 -14.10 -7.50 27.93
C VAL A 220 -14.47 -6.12 28.43
N THR A 221 -14.25 -5.89 29.73
CA THR A 221 -14.36 -4.58 30.36
C THR A 221 -13.61 -3.55 29.52
N PRO A 222 -14.19 -2.37 29.26
CA PRO A 222 -13.56 -1.34 28.46
C PRO A 222 -12.14 -1.13 28.97
N PHE A 223 -11.17 -1.31 28.08
CA PHE A 223 -9.75 -1.15 28.32
C PHE A 223 -9.57 0.18 29.06
N GLN A 224 -9.38 0.14 30.38
CA GLN A 224 -9.06 1.33 31.15
C GLN A 224 -7.65 1.70 30.77
N THR A 225 -7.50 2.52 29.73
CA THR A 225 -6.23 3.13 29.38
C THR A 225 -5.90 4.12 30.49
N THR A 226 -5.30 3.64 31.57
CA THR A 226 -4.64 4.46 32.58
C THR A 226 -3.42 5.08 31.92
N HIS A 227 -3.62 6.18 31.21
CA HIS A 227 -2.56 7.12 30.91
C HIS A 227 -2.10 7.76 32.22
N THR A 228 -1.18 7.09 32.90
CA THR A 228 -0.42 7.69 34.00
C THR A 228 0.51 8.73 33.39
N LEU A 229 0.02 9.97 33.28
CA LEU A 229 0.79 11.12 32.86
C LEU A 229 1.82 11.41 33.98
N GLY A 230 2.99 10.80 33.89
CA GLY A 230 4.12 11.07 34.77
C GLY A 230 4.69 12.46 34.48
N ILE A 231 4.12 13.51 35.08
CA ILE A 231 4.73 14.84 35.07
C ILE A 231 5.86 14.84 36.10
N SER A 232 7.08 14.52 35.67
CA SER A 232 8.27 14.74 36.50
C SER A 232 8.57 16.25 36.56
N HIS A 233 8.19 16.90 37.66
CA HIS A 233 8.68 18.24 37.97
C HIS A 233 10.15 18.13 38.40
N GLY A 234 11.06 18.53 37.50
CA GLY A 234 12.45 18.75 37.84
C GLY A 234 12.58 20.00 38.72
N ALA A 235 12.85 19.81 40.01
CA ALA A 235 13.21 20.89 40.91
C ALA A 235 14.60 21.42 40.53
N GLY A 236 14.65 22.60 39.94
CA GLY A 236 15.88 23.36 39.73
C GLY A 236 16.42 23.86 41.06
N VAL A 237 17.60 23.37 41.45
CA VAL A 237 18.38 23.91 42.57
C VAL A 237 19.16 25.11 42.04
N SER A 238 18.81 26.30 42.52
CA SER A 238 19.53 27.54 42.29
C SER A 238 20.72 27.62 43.25
N GLY A 239 21.94 27.53 42.71
CA GLY A 239 23.19 27.81 43.42
C GLY A 239 23.58 29.28 43.27
N VAL A 240 23.76 29.94 44.41
CA VAL A 240 24.22 31.33 44.57
C VAL A 240 25.73 31.42 44.34
N LEU A 241 26.16 32.46 43.64
CA LEU A 241 27.50 33.07 43.75
C LEU A 241 27.32 34.52 44.20
#